data_AF-A0A3Q7Y9M6-F1
#
_entry.id   AF-A0A3Q7Y9M6-F1
#
_cell.length_a   1.000
_cell.length_b   1.000
_cell.length_c   1.000
_cell.angle_alpha   90.00
_cell.angle_beta   90.00
_cell.angle_gamma   90.00
#
_symmetry.space_group_name_H-M   'P 1'
#
loop_
_entity.id
_entity.type
_entity.pdbx_description
1 polymer ?
#
loop_
_entity_poly.entity_id
_entity_poly.type
_entity_poly.pdbx_seq_one_letter_code
_entity_poly.pdbx_strand_id
1 'polypeptide(L)'
;MNTEEDHSPNQIKRHKCSACFKQYKKKEHLIEHMKTTYHSVHQPRCMVCKKHCKSFESLREHLTGPVARGVCSAIFFQCGCQLCLTLSDSPASLNDHRETCRLSAPTPLGTSELLYIDSHNENHADCRPGAIAMDCEMVGGGSDGSLELCARVCLIDEDENLIFHTYVRPQIPVTNYRYDITGLTEEHLRDGMPLKEVREKILQILYNGESIVKVSLDGGKARLLVGHDLAHDLDCLVMTYPDHMTR
;
A
#
# COMPACT_ATOMS: atom_id res chain seq x y z
N MET A 1 51.68 -16.05 -48.72
CA MET A 1 51.76 -16.53 -47.32
C MET A 1 51.20 -15.41 -46.48
N ASN A 2 49.88 -15.34 -46.33
CA ASN A 2 49.09 -15.98 -45.27
C ASN A 2 49.49 -15.54 -43.86
N THR A 3 48.47 -15.00 -43.18
CA THR A 3 48.18 -15.07 -41.73
C THR A 3 49.11 -14.24 -40.82
N GLU A 4 48.65 -13.43 -39.86
CA GLU A 4 47.49 -13.59 -38.97
C GLU A 4 46.89 -12.22 -38.57
N GLU A 5 45.58 -12.07 -38.73
CA GLU A 5 44.78 -11.05 -38.03
C GLU A 5 44.50 -11.59 -36.62
N ASP A 6 44.98 -10.90 -35.60
CA ASP A 6 44.73 -11.23 -34.19
C ASP A 6 43.31 -10.79 -33.80
N HIS A 7 42.42 -11.79 -33.69
CA HIS A 7 41.01 -11.64 -33.40
C HIS A 7 40.80 -11.61 -31.87
N SER A 8 40.67 -10.41 -31.29
CA SER A 8 40.33 -10.24 -29.88
C SER A 8 38.81 -10.44 -29.61
N PRO A 9 38.41 -10.98 -28.45
CA PRO A 9 37.14 -11.68 -28.29
C PRO A 9 35.94 -10.76 -28.05
N ASN A 10 34.96 -10.92 -28.94
CA ASN A 10 33.52 -10.62 -28.86
C ASN A 10 33.02 -10.06 -27.50
N GLN A 11 33.06 -8.74 -27.33
CA GLN A 11 32.33 -8.07 -26.25
C GLN A 11 30.82 -8.15 -26.53
N ILE A 12 30.11 -9.09 -25.88
CA ILE A 12 28.65 -9.18 -25.96
C ILE A 12 28.07 -7.87 -25.40
N LYS A 13 27.65 -6.99 -26.31
CA LYS A 13 27.05 -5.68 -25.98
C LYS A 13 25.74 -5.92 -25.23
N ARG A 14 25.75 -5.70 -23.91
CA ARG A 14 24.55 -5.82 -23.08
C ARG A 14 23.65 -4.61 -23.27
N HIS A 15 22.36 -4.85 -23.47
CA HIS A 15 21.34 -3.83 -23.61
C HIS A 15 20.69 -3.55 -22.26
N LYS A 16 20.73 -2.30 -21.76
CA LYS A 16 20.19 -1.93 -20.46
C LYS A 16 18.88 -1.15 -20.58
N CYS A 17 17.91 -1.43 -19.72
CA CYS A 17 16.73 -0.59 -19.57
C CYS A 17 17.11 0.73 -18.89
N SER A 18 16.63 1.86 -19.40
CA SER A 18 16.90 3.19 -18.82
C SER A 18 16.18 3.44 -17.49
N ALA A 19 15.04 2.77 -17.24
CA ALA A 19 14.21 3.00 -16.07
C ALA A 19 14.53 2.05 -14.90
N CYS A 20 14.72 0.74 -15.17
CA CYS A 20 15.00 -0.26 -14.13
C CYS A 20 16.43 -0.82 -14.16
N PHE A 21 17.25 -0.40 -15.13
CA PHE A 21 18.66 -0.81 -15.28
C PHE A 21 18.89 -2.32 -15.44
N LYS A 22 17.85 -3.13 -15.68
CA LYS A 22 17.99 -4.55 -16.06
C LYS A 22 18.80 -4.66 -17.36
N GLN A 23 19.71 -5.64 -17.40
CA GLN A 23 20.58 -5.90 -18.54
C GLN A 23 20.12 -7.14 -19.31
N TYR A 24 20.14 -7.05 -20.64
CA TYR A 24 19.71 -8.08 -21.56
C TYR A 24 20.84 -8.41 -22.53
N LYS A 25 20.98 -9.70 -22.88
CA LYS A 25 21.96 -10.16 -23.88
C LYS A 25 21.56 -9.76 -25.31
N LYS A 26 20.26 -9.65 -25.59
CA LYS A 26 19.69 -9.29 -26.90
C LYS A 26 18.82 -8.05 -26.78
N LYS A 27 18.80 -7.21 -27.82
CA LYS A 27 17.96 -5.99 -27.89
C LYS A 27 16.46 -6.30 -27.86
N GLU A 28 16.05 -7.41 -28.49
CA GLU A 28 14.66 -7.86 -28.54
C GLU A 28 14.05 -8.05 -27.15
N HIS A 29 14.77 -8.71 -26.24
CA HIS A 29 14.30 -8.93 -24.86
C HIS A 29 14.18 -7.62 -24.07
N LEU A 30 15.02 -6.62 -24.36
CA LEU A 30 14.87 -5.29 -23.77
C LEU A 30 13.59 -4.61 -24.27
N ILE A 31 13.29 -4.71 -25.56
CA ILE A 31 12.08 -4.13 -26.15
C ILE A 31 10.84 -4.82 -25.55
N GLU A 32 10.85 -6.14 -25.42
CA GLU A 32 9.77 -6.91 -24.78
C GLU A 32 9.58 -6.54 -23.32
N HIS A 33 10.67 -6.38 -22.55
CA HIS A 33 10.62 -5.85 -21.19
C HIS A 33 9.94 -4.48 -21.13
N MET A 34 10.33 -3.55 -22.02
CA MET A 34 9.76 -2.20 -22.04
C MET A 34 8.27 -2.20 -22.41
N LYS A 35 7.83 -3.14 -23.25
CA LYS A 35 6.42 -3.30 -23.63
C LYS A 35 5.56 -3.95 -22.55
N THR A 36 6.14 -4.79 -21.71
CA THR A 36 5.38 -5.54 -20.68
C THR A 36 5.37 -4.82 -19.33
N THR A 37 6.47 -4.15 -18.96
CA THR A 37 6.69 -3.69 -17.59
C THR A 37 6.33 -2.22 -17.35
N TYR A 38 5.78 -1.51 -18.35
CA TYR A 38 5.45 -0.07 -18.37
C TYR A 38 5.78 0.66 -17.07
N HIS A 39 6.91 1.36 -17.04
CA HIS A 39 7.40 2.01 -15.84
C HIS A 39 6.55 3.23 -15.49
N SER A 40 5.54 3.02 -14.66
CA SER A 40 4.62 4.07 -14.19
C SER A 40 5.26 4.95 -13.12
N VAL A 41 4.73 6.17 -12.95
CA VAL A 41 5.07 7.07 -11.84
C VAL A 41 4.75 6.44 -10.48
N HIS A 42 3.74 5.57 -10.43
CA HIS A 42 3.33 4.84 -9.23
C HIS A 42 4.27 3.67 -8.89
N GLN A 43 5.21 3.30 -9.77
CA GLN A 43 6.20 2.28 -9.43
C GLN A 43 7.23 2.87 -8.46
N PRO A 44 7.48 2.21 -7.31
CA PRO A 44 8.41 2.70 -6.31
C PRO A 44 9.80 2.86 -6.92
N ARG A 45 10.44 3.99 -6.66
CA ARG A 45 11.71 4.37 -7.26
C ARG A 45 12.71 4.70 -6.17
N CYS A 46 13.94 4.24 -6.34
CA CYS A 46 15.03 4.62 -5.45
C CYS A 46 15.33 6.13 -5.56
N MET A 47 15.30 6.84 -4.43
CA MET A 47 15.57 8.28 -4.36
C MET A 47 17.00 8.64 -4.78
N VAL A 48 17.96 7.73 -4.57
CA VAL A 48 19.38 7.94 -4.87
C VAL A 48 19.69 7.68 -6.36
N CYS A 49 19.46 6.46 -6.84
CA CYS A 49 19.84 6.08 -8.22
C CYS A 49 18.70 6.24 -9.25
N LYS A 50 17.52 6.68 -8.81
CA LYS A 50 16.31 6.84 -9.64
C LYS A 50 15.84 5.57 -10.37
N LYS A 51 16.32 4.39 -9.95
CA LYS A 51 15.90 3.09 -10.47
C LYS A 51 14.47 2.79 -10.02
N HIS A 52 13.61 2.42 -10.98
CA HIS A 52 12.30 1.85 -10.67
C HIS A 52 12.44 0.39 -10.19
N CYS A 53 11.70 0.11 -9.13
CA CYS A 53 11.56 -1.18 -8.50
C CYS A 53 10.17 -1.75 -8.80
N LYS A 54 10.07 -3.08 -8.84
CA LYS A 54 8.79 -3.76 -9.18
C LYS A 54 7.74 -3.64 -8.06
N SER A 55 8.20 -3.44 -6.82
CA SER A 55 7.39 -3.32 -5.61
C SER A 55 8.18 -2.58 -4.52
N PHE A 56 7.50 -2.10 -3.47
CA PHE A 56 8.15 -1.46 -2.33
C PHE A 56 9.10 -2.41 -1.60
N GLU A 57 8.79 -3.70 -1.57
CA GLU A 57 9.69 -4.71 -1.02
C GLU A 57 10.99 -4.83 -1.82
N SER A 58 10.91 -4.85 -3.15
CA SER A 58 12.14 -4.85 -3.97
C SER A 58 12.94 -3.54 -3.86
N LEU A 59 12.29 -2.43 -3.50
CA LEU A 59 12.97 -1.18 -3.16
C LEU A 59 13.65 -1.28 -1.78
N ARG A 60 12.98 -1.88 -0.79
CA ARG A 60 13.55 -2.15 0.53
C ARG A 60 14.79 -3.04 0.41
N GLU A 61 14.71 -4.15 -0.32
CA GLU A 61 15.86 -5.02 -0.58
C GLU A 61 17.02 -4.28 -1.27
N HIS A 62 16.73 -3.33 -2.16
CA HIS A 62 17.75 -2.52 -2.83
C HIS A 62 18.49 -1.56 -1.88
N LEU A 63 17.80 -1.07 -0.85
CA LEU A 63 18.31 -0.06 0.09
C LEU A 63 18.93 -0.68 1.34
N THR A 64 18.27 -1.70 1.93
CA THR A 64 18.61 -2.29 3.22
C THR A 64 18.86 -3.80 3.18
N GLY A 65 18.57 -4.46 2.05
CA GLY A 65 18.69 -5.92 1.94
C GLY A 65 20.13 -6.43 1.84
N PRO A 66 20.34 -7.76 1.91
CA PRO A 66 21.67 -8.40 1.83
C PRO A 66 22.41 -8.14 0.51
N VAL A 67 21.65 -7.79 -0.53
CA VAL A 67 22.10 -7.44 -1.88
C VAL A 67 22.27 -5.94 -2.09
N ALA A 68 21.97 -5.11 -1.08
CA ALA A 68 22.18 -3.67 -1.11
C ALA A 68 23.69 -3.38 -1.13
N ARG A 69 24.25 -3.27 -2.35
CA ARG A 69 25.66 -2.96 -2.58
C ARG A 69 25.78 -1.61 -3.25
N GLY A 70 26.65 -0.76 -2.70
CA GLY A 70 27.05 0.52 -3.31
C GLY A 70 26.43 1.76 -2.67
N VAL A 71 26.53 2.87 -3.39
CA VAL A 71 26.26 4.24 -2.92
C VAL A 71 24.83 4.43 -2.37
N CYS A 72 23.83 3.74 -2.94
CA CYS A 72 22.44 3.84 -2.49
C CYS A 72 22.25 3.40 -1.04
N SER A 73 22.85 2.27 -0.65
CA SER A 73 22.70 1.72 0.70
C SER A 73 23.41 2.61 1.72
N ALA A 74 24.61 3.11 1.40
CA ALA A 74 25.36 3.99 2.29
C ALA A 74 24.62 5.32 2.54
N ILE A 75 24.09 5.95 1.49
CA ILE A 75 23.33 7.20 1.61
C ILE A 75 22.03 6.95 2.38
N PHE A 76 21.34 5.85 2.09
CA PHE A 76 20.10 5.51 2.78
C PHE A 76 20.32 5.13 4.26
N PHE A 77 21.44 4.50 4.60
CA PHE A 77 21.79 4.23 6.00
C PHE A 77 21.95 5.52 6.81
N GLN A 78 22.47 6.58 6.19
CA GLN A 78 22.77 7.84 6.86
C GLN A 78 21.57 8.80 6.92
N CYS A 79 20.76 8.84 5.86
CA CYS A 79 19.69 9.83 5.70
C CYS A 79 18.32 9.20 5.37
N GLY A 80 18.19 7.88 5.38
CA GLY A 80 16.98 7.17 4.98
C GLY A 80 16.12 6.71 6.15
N CYS A 81 14.80 6.84 6.00
CA CYS A 81 13.84 6.32 6.96
C CYS A 81 13.46 4.88 6.59
N GLN A 82 13.67 3.94 7.50
CA GLN A 82 13.35 2.52 7.24
C GLN A 82 11.85 2.22 7.14
N LEU A 83 10.99 3.14 7.63
CA LEU A 83 9.55 2.97 7.65
C LEU A 83 8.92 3.36 6.31
N CYS A 84 9.03 4.64 5.93
CA CYS A 84 8.47 5.16 4.67
C CYS A 84 9.42 5.04 3.46
N LEU A 85 10.66 4.60 3.67
CA LEU A 85 11.70 4.48 2.64
C LEU A 85 12.06 5.81 1.93
N THR A 86 11.75 6.95 2.55
CA THR A 86 12.13 8.29 2.05
C THR A 86 13.56 8.66 2.48
N LEU A 87 14.14 9.64 1.79
CA LEU A 87 15.47 10.18 2.08
C LEU A 87 15.33 11.63 2.55
N SER A 88 15.85 11.94 3.72
CA SER A 88 15.88 13.29 4.26
C SER A 88 17.11 14.06 3.77
N ASP A 89 17.03 15.39 3.76
CA ASP A 89 18.13 16.26 3.30
C ASP A 89 19.37 16.20 4.21
N SER A 90 19.17 15.86 5.49
CA SER A 90 20.25 15.72 6.46
C SER A 90 19.92 14.67 7.54
N PRO A 91 20.93 14.15 8.27
CA PRO A 91 20.71 13.24 9.40
C PRO A 91 19.93 13.87 10.55
N ALA A 92 20.04 15.19 10.75
CA ALA A 92 19.26 15.90 11.76
C ALA A 92 17.77 15.93 11.39
N SER A 93 17.48 16.27 10.12
CA SER A 93 16.12 16.22 9.58
C SER A 93 15.54 14.80 9.57
N LEU A 94 16.39 13.77 9.43
CA LEU A 94 15.95 12.38 9.58
C LEU A 94 15.49 12.08 11.01
N ASN A 95 16.18 12.59 12.04
CA ASN A 95 15.73 12.41 13.42
C ASN A 95 14.38 13.08 13.65
N ASP A 96 14.22 14.34 13.22
CA ASP A 96 12.94 15.06 13.31
C ASP A 96 11.83 14.33 12.53
N HIS A 97 12.17 13.82 11.34
CA HIS A 97 11.28 12.99 10.55
C HIS A 97 10.94 11.68 11.26
N ARG A 98 11.86 11.01 11.97
CA ARG A 98 11.56 9.76 12.69
C ARG A 98 10.64 9.96 13.88
N GLU A 99 10.63 11.16 14.47
CA GLU A 99 9.67 11.50 15.52
C GLU A 99 8.23 11.59 14.99
N THR A 100 8.06 11.95 13.71
CA THR A 100 6.75 12.11 13.06
C THR A 100 6.35 10.91 12.19
N CYS A 101 7.32 10.32 11.49
CA CYS A 101 7.20 9.11 10.70
C CYS A 101 7.31 7.90 11.62
N ARG A 102 6.25 7.66 12.37
CA ARG A 102 6.09 6.46 13.17
C ARG A 102 5.05 5.57 12.48
N LEU A 103 5.31 4.26 12.44
CA LEU A 103 4.25 3.25 12.31
C LEU A 103 3.50 3.14 13.64
N SER A 104 3.14 4.27 14.24
CA SER A 104 2.21 4.25 15.34
C SER A 104 0.87 3.92 14.71
N ALA A 105 0.28 2.78 15.10
CA ALA A 105 -1.15 2.60 14.92
C ALA A 105 -1.81 3.92 15.35
N PRO A 106 -2.71 4.51 14.54
CA PRO A 106 -3.40 5.72 14.94
C PRO A 106 -3.86 5.52 16.38
N THR A 107 -3.56 6.47 17.27
CA THR A 107 -4.09 6.45 18.63
C THR A 107 -5.55 6.08 18.50
N PRO A 108 -6.06 5.04 19.17
CA PRO A 108 -7.48 4.71 19.11
C PRO A 108 -8.18 6.02 19.42
N LEU A 109 -8.88 6.59 18.44
CA LEU A 109 -9.74 7.73 18.70
C LEU A 109 -10.77 7.16 19.65
N GLY A 110 -10.54 7.40 20.94
CA GLY A 110 -11.48 7.09 22.00
C GLY A 110 -12.84 7.60 21.55
N THR A 111 -13.86 6.83 21.86
CA THR A 111 -15.25 6.92 21.40
C THR A 111 -15.95 8.26 21.70
N SER A 112 -15.40 9.39 21.31
CA SER A 112 -16.00 10.70 21.44
C SER A 112 -15.56 11.61 20.31
N GLU A 113 -16.60 12.00 19.56
CA GLU A 113 -16.65 12.97 18.49
C GLU A 113 -16.00 12.53 17.17
N LEU A 114 -16.85 11.89 16.36
CA LEU A 114 -16.88 12.09 14.92
C LEU A 114 -16.75 13.59 14.61
N LEU A 115 -15.52 14.06 14.34
CA LEU A 115 -15.35 15.21 13.48
C LEU A 115 -15.58 14.71 12.05
N TYR A 116 -16.86 14.59 11.72
CA TYR A 116 -17.31 14.66 10.34
C TYR A 116 -16.90 16.06 9.87
N ILE A 117 -15.71 16.18 9.29
CA ILE A 117 -15.38 17.38 8.52
C ILE A 117 -16.28 17.28 7.30
N ASP A 118 -17.45 17.91 7.45
CA ASP A 118 -18.34 18.26 6.37
C ASP A 118 -17.61 19.29 5.52
N SER A 119 -16.66 18.82 4.71
CA SER A 119 -16.08 19.62 3.64
C SER A 119 -17.14 19.76 2.54
N HIS A 120 -18.19 20.51 2.84
CA HIS A 120 -18.93 21.28 1.85
C HIS A 120 -17.96 22.32 1.27
N ASN A 121 -17.04 21.88 0.43
CA ASN A 121 -16.41 22.74 -0.55
C ASN A 121 -17.06 22.44 -1.90
N GLU A 122 -18.31 22.90 -2.01
CA GLU A 122 -18.87 23.27 -3.30
C GLU A 122 -17.86 24.21 -3.98
N ASN A 123 -17.49 23.90 -5.21
CA ASN A 123 -16.55 24.60 -6.12
C ASN A 123 -15.19 23.92 -6.33
N HIS A 124 -15.17 22.77 -7.00
CA HIS A 124 -14.30 22.60 -8.18
C HIS A 124 -14.86 21.51 -9.09
N ALA A 125 -15.08 21.88 -10.35
CA ALA A 125 -15.42 20.98 -11.42
C ALA A 125 -14.23 20.07 -11.76
N ASP A 126 -14.14 18.91 -11.12
CA ASP A 126 -13.44 17.76 -11.70
C ASP A 126 -14.23 16.49 -11.38
N CYS A 127 -14.78 15.89 -12.43
CA CYS A 127 -15.73 14.79 -12.36
C CYS A 127 -14.96 13.46 -12.28
N ARG A 128 -14.26 13.25 -11.17
CA ARG A 128 -13.70 11.93 -10.84
C ARG A 128 -14.14 11.53 -9.44
N PRO A 129 -14.71 10.32 -9.28
CA PRO A 129 -14.96 9.80 -7.94
C PRO A 129 -13.62 9.63 -7.23
N GLY A 130 -13.44 10.31 -6.10
CA GLY A 130 -12.21 10.20 -5.30
C GLY A 130 -11.97 8.77 -4.85
N ALA A 131 -10.70 8.38 -4.72
CA ALA A 131 -10.32 7.06 -4.23
C ALA A 131 -10.22 7.02 -2.70
N ILE A 132 -10.47 5.83 -2.15
CA ILE A 132 -10.33 5.49 -0.74
C ILE A 132 -9.51 4.23 -0.66
N ALA A 133 -8.40 4.27 0.06
CA ALA A 133 -7.64 3.08 0.37
C ALA A 133 -8.18 2.43 1.64
N MET A 134 -8.30 1.10 1.65
CA MET A 134 -8.74 0.31 2.80
C MET A 134 -7.80 -0.87 3.03
N ASP A 135 -7.58 -1.18 4.29
CA ASP A 135 -6.84 -2.35 4.74
C ASP A 135 -7.44 -2.87 6.04
N CYS A 136 -7.53 -4.20 6.19
CA CYS A 136 -7.98 -4.85 7.42
C CYS A 136 -6.87 -5.68 8.06
N GLU A 137 -6.92 -5.77 9.39
CA GLU A 137 -6.15 -6.79 10.12
C GLU A 137 -7.09 -7.89 10.57
N MET A 138 -6.62 -9.13 10.42
CA MET A 138 -7.38 -10.32 10.78
C MET A 138 -6.73 -11.07 11.94
N VAL A 139 -7.58 -11.61 12.81
CA VAL A 139 -7.20 -12.55 13.87
C VAL A 139 -7.82 -13.93 13.59
N GLY A 140 -7.16 -14.97 14.08
CA GLY A 140 -7.62 -16.35 13.99
C GLY A 140 -8.72 -16.66 14.99
N GLY A 141 -9.82 -17.22 14.50
CA GLY A 141 -10.91 -17.79 15.28
C GLY A 141 -11.15 -19.26 14.98
N GLY A 142 -12.15 -19.84 15.65
CA GLY A 142 -12.46 -21.26 15.55
C GLY A 142 -11.49 -22.13 16.35
N SER A 143 -11.81 -23.43 16.49
CA SER A 143 -11.07 -24.35 17.36
C SER A 143 -9.58 -24.51 16.99
N ASP A 144 -9.23 -24.25 15.73
CA ASP A 144 -7.88 -24.39 15.17
C ASP A 144 -7.24 -23.05 14.75
N GLY A 145 -7.95 -21.92 14.91
CA GLY A 145 -7.47 -20.60 14.49
C GLY A 145 -7.46 -20.34 12.99
N SER A 146 -8.11 -21.22 12.22
CA SER A 146 -8.17 -21.13 10.74
C SER A 146 -9.18 -20.11 10.22
N LEU A 147 -10.15 -19.70 11.04
CA LEU A 147 -11.15 -18.71 10.63
C LEU A 147 -10.55 -17.32 10.70
N GLU A 148 -10.70 -16.55 9.64
CA GLU A 148 -10.26 -15.16 9.56
C GLU A 148 -11.36 -14.26 10.09
N LEU A 149 -11.04 -13.47 11.12
CA LEU A 149 -11.96 -12.51 11.72
C LEU A 149 -11.35 -11.12 11.59
N CYS A 150 -12.05 -10.20 10.93
CA CYS A 150 -11.66 -8.80 10.91
C CYS A 150 -11.62 -8.27 12.37
N ALA A 151 -10.50 -7.66 12.73
CA ALA A 151 -10.23 -7.18 14.07
C ALA A 151 -9.79 -5.71 14.10
N ARG A 152 -9.33 -5.17 12.97
CA ARG A 152 -9.08 -3.74 12.76
C ARG A 152 -9.35 -3.40 11.31
N VAL A 153 -9.86 -2.21 11.05
CA VAL A 153 -10.01 -1.66 9.70
C VAL A 153 -9.55 -0.21 9.67
N CYS A 154 -8.92 0.19 8.58
CA CYS A 154 -8.44 1.55 8.34
C CYS A 154 -8.81 2.01 6.93
N LEU A 155 -9.35 3.23 6.80
CA LEU A 155 -9.64 3.91 5.55
C LEU A 155 -8.94 5.26 5.51
N ILE A 156 -8.29 5.56 4.39
CA ILE A 156 -7.63 6.84 4.13
C ILE A 156 -8.04 7.40 2.76
N ASP A 157 -7.93 8.72 2.59
CA ASP A 157 -8.08 9.38 1.28
C ASP A 157 -6.79 9.41 0.46
N GLU A 158 -6.86 10.06 -0.70
CA GLU A 158 -5.75 10.24 -1.64
C GLU A 158 -4.61 11.11 -1.10
N ASP A 159 -4.92 11.94 -0.09
CA ASP A 159 -3.96 12.80 0.60
C ASP A 159 -3.41 12.12 1.88
N GLU A 160 -3.67 10.82 2.06
CA GLU A 160 -3.26 10.00 3.21
C GLU A 160 -3.91 10.42 4.54
N ASN A 161 -4.99 11.20 4.52
CA ASN A 161 -5.71 11.56 5.73
C ASN A 161 -6.57 10.39 6.22
N LEU A 162 -6.59 10.20 7.54
CA LEU A 162 -7.39 9.17 8.19
C LEU A 162 -8.88 9.52 8.13
N ILE A 163 -9.66 8.72 7.40
CA ILE A 163 -11.12 8.88 7.32
C ILE A 163 -11.81 8.05 8.40
N PHE A 164 -11.44 6.78 8.51
CA PHE A 164 -12.08 5.87 9.44
C PHE A 164 -11.10 4.82 9.93
N HIS A 165 -11.03 4.64 11.24
CA HIS A 165 -10.20 3.63 11.87
C HIS A 165 -10.89 3.13 13.12
N THR A 166 -11.02 1.81 13.24
CA THR A 166 -11.64 1.20 14.41
C THR A 166 -11.17 -0.23 14.61
N TYR A 167 -11.21 -0.67 15.86
CA TYR A 167 -11.14 -2.10 16.19
C TYR A 167 -12.52 -2.71 16.00
N VAL A 168 -12.53 -3.94 15.50
CA VAL A 168 -13.76 -4.68 15.23
C VAL A 168 -13.94 -5.72 16.31
N ARG A 169 -15.12 -5.76 16.91
CA ARG A 169 -15.48 -6.79 17.90
C ARG A 169 -15.66 -8.14 17.20
N PRO A 170 -14.86 -9.16 17.54
CA PRO A 170 -14.98 -10.50 16.96
C PRO A 170 -16.34 -11.13 17.24
N GLN A 171 -16.92 -11.81 16.25
CA GLN A 171 -18.21 -12.49 16.39
C GLN A 171 -18.12 -13.81 17.17
N ILE A 172 -16.93 -14.41 17.20
CA ILE A 172 -16.60 -15.64 17.91
C ILE A 172 -15.31 -15.43 18.72
N PRO A 173 -15.01 -16.30 19.70
CA PRO A 173 -13.76 -16.20 20.45
C PRO A 173 -12.52 -16.26 19.55
N VAL A 174 -11.58 -15.35 19.80
CA VAL A 174 -10.28 -15.31 19.14
C VAL A 174 -9.38 -16.38 19.76
N THR A 175 -8.82 -17.25 18.93
CA THR A 175 -7.88 -18.30 19.35
C THR A 175 -6.44 -17.94 19.01
N ASN A 176 -6.21 -17.07 18.04
CA ASN A 176 -4.88 -16.57 17.71
C ASN A 176 -4.91 -15.11 17.25
N TYR A 177 -4.33 -14.20 18.04
CA TYR A 177 -4.27 -12.77 17.71
C TYR A 177 -3.26 -12.41 16.62
N ARG A 178 -2.36 -13.34 16.27
CA ARG A 178 -1.28 -13.12 15.27
C ARG A 178 -0.46 -11.88 15.58
N TYR A 179 -0.16 -11.69 16.86
CA TYR A 179 0.42 -10.45 17.41
C TYR A 179 1.67 -9.97 16.67
N ASP A 180 2.54 -10.90 16.26
CA ASP A 180 3.78 -10.57 15.55
C ASP A 180 3.55 -9.82 14.21
N ILE A 181 2.36 -9.96 13.63
CA ILE A 181 1.97 -9.35 12.36
C ILE A 181 1.00 -8.19 12.63
N THR A 182 -0.02 -8.41 13.44
CA THR A 182 -1.15 -7.49 13.61
C THR A 182 -0.93 -6.46 14.73
N GLY A 183 -0.09 -6.77 15.72
CA GLY A 183 0.05 -6.01 16.96
C GLY A 183 -1.20 -6.00 17.86
N LEU A 184 -2.19 -6.86 17.60
CA LEU A 184 -3.49 -6.84 18.28
C LEU A 184 -3.47 -7.62 19.60
N THR A 185 -4.10 -7.05 20.62
CA THR A 185 -4.28 -7.68 21.94
C THR A 185 -5.77 -7.84 22.22
N GLU A 186 -6.10 -8.67 23.20
CA GLU A 186 -7.48 -8.82 23.69
C GLU A 186 -8.08 -7.48 24.16
N GLU A 187 -7.26 -6.60 24.74
CA GLU A 187 -7.68 -5.28 25.20
C GLU A 187 -8.18 -4.40 24.04
N HIS A 188 -7.50 -4.43 22.90
CA HIS A 188 -7.93 -3.68 21.71
C HIS A 188 -9.32 -4.10 21.22
N LEU A 189 -9.65 -5.40 21.32
CA LEU A 189 -10.87 -5.96 20.74
C LEU A 189 -12.08 -5.93 21.71
N ARG A 190 -11.82 -5.75 23.01
CA ARG A 190 -12.86 -5.75 24.05
C ARG A 190 -13.93 -4.69 23.80
N ASP A 191 -13.49 -3.48 23.48
CA ASP A 191 -14.34 -2.32 23.22
C ASP A 191 -14.47 -2.01 21.72
N GLY A 192 -14.19 -3.02 20.88
CA GLY A 192 -14.32 -2.91 19.43
C GLY A 192 -15.74 -2.62 18.98
N MET A 193 -15.87 -1.95 17.84
CA MET A 193 -17.16 -1.68 17.20
C MET A 193 -17.77 -2.98 16.65
N PRO A 194 -19.08 -3.22 16.82
CA PRO A 194 -19.72 -4.39 16.22
C PRO A 194 -19.58 -4.40 14.69
N LEU A 195 -19.26 -5.56 14.11
CA LEU A 195 -18.99 -5.68 12.66
C LEU A 195 -20.09 -5.06 11.78
N LYS A 196 -21.35 -5.19 12.19
CA LYS A 196 -22.48 -4.61 11.48
C LYS A 196 -22.36 -3.09 11.34
N GLU A 197 -22.01 -2.40 12.41
CA GLU A 197 -21.86 -0.93 12.43
C GLU A 197 -20.63 -0.49 11.63
N VAL A 198 -19.54 -1.26 11.73
CA VAL A 198 -18.32 -1.05 10.92
C VAL A 198 -18.66 -1.09 9.44
N ARG A 199 -19.35 -2.14 8.99
CA ARG A 199 -19.78 -2.30 7.60
C ARG A 199 -20.69 -1.16 7.15
N GLU A 200 -21.67 -0.78 7.96
CA GLU A 200 -22.60 0.31 7.63
C GLU A 200 -21.85 1.64 7.44
N LYS A 201 -20.87 1.94 8.30
CA LYS A 201 -20.02 3.13 8.18
C LYS A 201 -19.16 3.10 6.92
N ILE A 202 -18.50 1.96 6.64
CA ILE A 202 -17.66 1.81 5.44
C ILE A 202 -18.51 2.03 4.18
N LEU A 203 -19.66 1.36 4.07
CA LEU A 203 -20.55 1.52 2.92
C LEU A 203 -21.06 2.97 2.80
N GLN A 204 -21.37 3.64 3.91
CA GLN A 204 -21.76 5.05 3.90
C GLN A 204 -20.65 5.95 3.33
N ILE A 205 -19.38 5.72 3.72
CA ILE A 205 -18.22 6.44 3.21
C ILE A 205 -18.03 6.17 1.71
N LEU A 206 -18.09 4.91 1.30
CA LEU A 206 -17.86 4.51 -0.09
C LEU A 206 -18.97 4.97 -1.03
N TYR A 207 -20.24 4.96 -0.58
CA TYR A 207 -21.34 5.42 -1.41
C TYR A 207 -21.54 6.94 -1.38
N ASN A 208 -20.93 7.66 -0.44
CA ASN A 208 -20.90 9.13 -0.39
C ASN A 208 -22.30 9.77 -0.56
N GLY A 209 -23.31 9.19 0.09
CA GLY A 209 -24.70 9.65 0.02
C GLY A 209 -25.53 9.13 -1.16
N GLU A 210 -24.98 8.24 -2.00
CA GLU A 210 -25.74 7.59 -3.07
C GLU A 210 -26.46 6.31 -2.62
N SER A 211 -27.57 6.02 -3.28
CA SER A 211 -28.27 4.74 -3.14
C SER A 211 -27.52 3.65 -3.91
N ILE A 212 -27.48 2.44 -3.32
CA ILE A 212 -26.94 1.21 -3.91
C ILE A 212 -27.42 0.99 -5.36
N VAL A 213 -28.66 1.41 -5.68
CA VAL A 213 -29.28 1.22 -7.01
C VAL A 213 -28.66 2.12 -8.08
N LYS A 214 -28.12 3.29 -7.73
CA LYS A 214 -27.53 4.25 -8.69
C LYS A 214 -26.08 3.94 -9.05
N VAL A 215 -25.36 3.26 -8.17
CA VAL A 215 -23.94 2.94 -8.36
C VAL A 215 -23.72 1.99 -9.55
N SER A 216 -24.67 1.10 -9.81
CA SER A 216 -24.57 0.06 -10.84
C SER A 216 -24.63 0.53 -12.29
N LEU A 217 -24.87 1.82 -12.55
CA LEU A 217 -25.12 2.32 -13.91
C LEU A 217 -24.07 3.28 -14.47
N ASP A 218 -23.40 4.10 -13.64
CA ASP A 218 -22.49 5.14 -14.16
C ASP A 218 -21.38 5.59 -13.18
N GLY A 219 -21.12 4.85 -12.10
CA GLY A 219 -20.06 5.18 -11.13
C GLY A 219 -20.32 6.40 -10.23
N GLY A 220 -21.33 7.24 -10.53
CA GLY A 220 -21.90 8.24 -9.61
C GLY A 220 -20.89 9.08 -8.80
N LYS A 221 -21.29 9.46 -7.57
CA LYS A 221 -20.42 10.03 -6.52
C LYS A 221 -19.76 8.97 -5.63
N ALA A 222 -19.97 7.69 -5.93
CA ALA A 222 -19.41 6.58 -5.17
C ALA A 222 -17.88 6.54 -5.35
N ARG A 223 -17.14 6.26 -4.29
CA ARG A 223 -15.68 6.37 -4.24
C ARG A 223 -15.01 5.08 -4.70
N LEU A 224 -13.91 5.19 -5.44
CA LEU A 224 -13.13 4.02 -5.85
C LEU A 224 -12.48 3.39 -4.60
N LEU A 225 -12.65 2.08 -4.39
CA LEU A 225 -12.01 1.36 -3.31
C LEU A 225 -10.67 0.77 -3.79
N VAL A 226 -9.61 1.05 -3.07
CA VAL A 226 -8.25 0.61 -3.40
C VAL A 226 -7.68 -0.17 -2.22
N GLY A 227 -6.98 -1.27 -2.47
CA GLY A 227 -6.34 -2.04 -1.41
C GLY A 227 -5.56 -3.23 -1.92
N HIS A 228 -4.89 -3.96 -1.03
CA HIS A 228 -4.22 -5.19 -1.37
C HIS A 228 -5.14 -6.37 -1.06
N ASP A 229 -5.46 -7.19 -2.07
CA ASP A 229 -6.34 -8.36 -1.90
C ASP A 229 -7.70 -8.05 -1.26
N LEU A 230 -8.33 -6.95 -1.70
CA LEU A 230 -9.63 -6.47 -1.21
C LEU A 230 -10.72 -7.54 -1.13
N ALA A 231 -10.66 -8.58 -1.96
CA ALA A 231 -11.60 -9.69 -1.90
C ALA A 231 -11.58 -10.37 -0.52
N HIS A 232 -10.40 -10.53 0.07
CA HIS A 232 -10.22 -11.12 1.38
C HIS A 232 -10.74 -10.20 2.50
N ASP A 233 -10.42 -8.90 2.43
CA ASP A 233 -10.91 -7.91 3.40
C ASP A 233 -12.44 -7.82 3.41
N LEU A 234 -13.04 -7.74 2.22
CA LEU A 234 -14.49 -7.60 2.04
C LEU A 234 -15.24 -8.85 2.53
N ASP A 235 -14.68 -10.04 2.34
CA ASP A 235 -15.23 -11.30 2.86
C ASP A 235 -15.22 -11.31 4.41
N CYS A 236 -14.10 -10.91 5.02
CA CYS A 236 -13.99 -10.79 6.48
C CYS A 236 -14.92 -9.72 7.06
N LEU A 237 -15.22 -8.67 6.29
CA LEU A 237 -16.19 -7.63 6.64
C LEU A 237 -17.65 -8.02 6.35
N VAL A 238 -17.88 -9.17 5.69
CA VAL A 238 -19.19 -9.64 5.25
C VAL A 238 -19.93 -8.56 4.46
N MET A 239 -19.22 -7.99 3.49
CA MET A 239 -19.74 -6.94 2.61
C MET A 239 -19.33 -7.15 1.16
N THR A 240 -20.06 -6.51 0.25
CA THR A 240 -19.75 -6.51 -1.17
C THR A 240 -19.65 -5.08 -1.66
N TYR A 241 -18.75 -4.86 -2.61
CA TYR A 241 -18.60 -3.60 -3.30
C TYR A 241 -18.46 -3.87 -4.80
N PRO A 242 -18.98 -3.03 -5.70
CA PRO A 242 -18.99 -3.35 -7.13
C PRO A 242 -17.56 -3.55 -7.69
N ASP A 243 -17.31 -4.69 -8.33
CA ASP A 243 -15.97 -5.08 -8.82
C ASP A 243 -15.30 -4.00 -9.68
N HIS A 244 -16.08 -3.33 -10.54
CA HIS A 244 -15.57 -2.27 -11.42
C HIS A 244 -15.06 -1.03 -10.65
N MET A 245 -15.47 -0.87 -9.40
CA MET A 245 -15.08 0.19 -8.46
C MET A 245 -13.99 -0.24 -7.46
N THR A 246 -13.39 -1.43 -7.64
CA THR A 246 -12.26 -1.92 -6.83
C THR A 246 -10.95 -1.91 -7.63
N ARG A 247 -9.80 -1.60 -6.99
CA ARG A 247 -8.46 -1.61 -7.62
C ARG A 247 -7.38 -2.18 -6.72
#